data_AF-A0A934Z136-F1
#
_entry.id   AF-A0A934Z136-F1
#
_cell.length_a   1.000
_cell.length_b   1.000
_cell.length_c   1.000
_cell.angle_alpha   90.00
_cell.angle_beta   90.00
_cell.angle_gamma   90.00
#
_symmetry.space_group_name_H-M   'P 1'
#
loop_
_entity.id
_entity.type
_entity.pdbx_description
1 polymer ?
#
loop_
_entity_poly.entity_id
_entity_poly.type
_entity_poly.pdbx_seq_one_letter_code
_entity_poly.pdbx_strand_id
1 'polypeptide(L)'
;MRSAIGKSEGRVLFDSTNAMFTTAITKRTGQATSPTQFSYTATTDRMWVADPWEYRISTFKNDGTPISSFVHAIARNRFGPRALAETRARIMKTPRFMRGPNGERIPLADDRGRLDTLERESIRHFTRNPLHVDEFGRLWVVGVSRDSTSVDLFSDTTFVGRVMLPCYASGVGIRVAFGRGGWMVLECEVEDGDWPTELQLYRIVEKPTP
;
A
#
# COMPACT_ATOMS: atom_id res chain seq x y z
N MET A 1 -26.95 20.95 -15.95
CA MET A 1 -25.97 21.02 -17.05
C MET A 1 -24.92 22.05 -16.69
N ARG A 2 -23.67 21.63 -16.40
CA ARG A 2 -22.51 22.52 -16.36
C ARG A 2 -21.43 21.92 -17.25
N SER A 3 -20.89 22.82 -18.06
CA SER A 3 -20.06 22.62 -19.23
C SER A 3 -18.69 22.05 -18.89
N ALA A 4 -18.12 21.31 -19.85
CA ALA A 4 -16.70 21.00 -19.91
C ALA A 4 -15.88 22.27 -19.62
N ILE A 5 -15.04 22.21 -18.58
CA ILE A 5 -13.97 23.17 -18.39
C ILE A 5 -12.95 22.83 -19.47
N GLY A 6 -12.73 23.77 -20.39
CA GLY A 6 -12.21 23.54 -21.73
C GLY A 6 -10.90 22.77 -21.83
N LYS A 7 -10.59 22.34 -23.07
CA LYS A 7 -9.27 21.87 -23.49
C LYS A 7 -8.24 23.00 -23.31
N SER A 8 -7.76 23.24 -22.10
CA SER A 8 -6.49 23.91 -21.91
C SER A 8 -5.41 22.88 -22.25
N GLU A 9 -4.69 23.14 -23.33
CA GLU A 9 -3.56 22.36 -23.85
C GLU A 9 -2.84 21.55 -22.76
N GLY A 10 -3.04 20.22 -22.79
CA GLY A 10 -2.30 19.27 -21.95
C GLY A 10 -2.76 19.10 -20.51
N ARG A 11 -3.83 19.76 -20.04
CA ARG A 11 -4.38 19.53 -18.69
C ARG A 11 -5.74 18.85 -18.75
N VAL A 12 -5.80 17.59 -18.28
CA VAL A 12 -7.06 16.91 -17.99
C VAL A 12 -7.43 17.23 -16.54
N LEU A 13 -8.38 18.14 -16.37
CA LEU A 13 -9.01 18.38 -15.07
C LEU A 13 -10.10 17.32 -14.87
N PHE A 14 -9.88 16.40 -13.94
CA PHE A 14 -10.95 15.49 -13.51
C PHE A 14 -12.02 16.34 -12.84
N ASP A 15 -13.17 16.47 -13.49
CA ASP A 15 -14.31 17.16 -12.91
C ASP A 15 -14.72 16.44 -11.61
N SER A 16 -14.68 17.17 -10.50
CA SER A 16 -15.18 16.74 -9.19
C SER A 16 -16.63 16.23 -9.20
N THR A 17 -17.38 16.48 -10.28
CA THR A 17 -18.75 15.99 -10.51
C THR A 17 -18.81 14.58 -11.11
N ASN A 18 -17.69 14.01 -11.56
CA ASN A 18 -17.66 12.64 -12.06
C ASN A 18 -18.01 11.68 -10.91
N ALA A 19 -19.13 10.96 -11.03
CA ALA A 19 -19.65 10.12 -9.97
C ALA A 19 -18.62 9.14 -9.39
N MET A 20 -17.66 8.61 -10.15
CA MET A 20 -16.61 7.75 -9.60
C MET A 20 -15.61 8.52 -8.72
N PHE A 21 -15.25 9.75 -9.11
CA PHE A 21 -14.42 10.64 -8.29
C PHE A 21 -15.22 11.18 -7.09
N THR A 22 -16.46 11.60 -7.32
CA THR A 22 -17.37 12.04 -6.25
C THR A 22 -17.53 10.92 -5.23
N THR A 23 -17.85 9.67 -5.60
CA THR A 23 -17.97 8.54 -4.67
C THR A 23 -16.68 8.24 -3.91
N ALA A 24 -15.51 8.34 -4.55
CA ALA A 24 -14.22 8.23 -3.86
C ALA A 24 -13.98 9.36 -2.85
N ILE A 25 -14.54 10.56 -3.10
CA ILE A 25 -14.39 11.74 -2.24
C ILE A 25 -15.51 11.85 -1.17
N THR A 26 -16.77 11.48 -1.47
CA THR A 26 -17.95 11.67 -0.61
C THR A 26 -18.16 10.58 0.43
N LYS A 27 -17.54 9.40 0.29
CA LYS A 27 -17.52 8.38 1.36
C LYS A 27 -16.68 8.76 2.59
N ARG A 28 -16.17 10.00 2.64
CA ARG A 28 -15.51 10.60 3.81
C ARG A 28 -16.50 10.89 4.95
N THR A 29 -17.04 9.87 5.60
CA THR A 29 -17.66 10.04 6.92
C THR A 29 -16.57 10.07 8.00
N GLY A 30 -16.11 11.28 8.33
CA GLY A 30 -15.66 11.63 9.67
C GLY A 30 -14.43 10.94 10.24
N GLN A 31 -13.24 11.14 9.67
CA GLN A 31 -11.95 11.21 10.39
C GLN A 31 -10.82 11.42 9.37
N ALA A 32 -10.46 12.68 9.09
CA ALA A 32 -9.30 13.01 8.27
C ALA A 32 -8.34 13.87 9.10
N THR A 33 -7.30 13.25 9.67
CA THR A 33 -6.20 13.96 10.35
C THR A 33 -4.93 14.03 9.50
N SER A 34 -4.96 13.63 8.23
CA SER A 34 -3.82 13.82 7.33
C SER A 34 -4.27 13.95 5.87
N PRO A 35 -3.66 14.83 5.05
CA PRO A 35 -3.91 14.86 3.62
C PRO A 35 -3.37 13.56 3.00
N THR A 36 -4.24 12.57 2.88
CA THR A 36 -3.98 11.35 2.13
C THR A 36 -3.93 11.70 0.66
N GLN A 37 -2.70 11.76 0.15
CA GLN A 37 -2.43 11.89 -1.27
C GLN A 37 -3.00 10.65 -1.98
N PHE A 38 -3.81 10.88 -3.02
CA PHE A 38 -4.17 9.79 -3.94
C PHE A 38 -2.92 9.37 -4.67
N SER A 39 -2.72 8.06 -4.76
CA SER A 39 -1.62 7.49 -5.54
C SER A 39 -2.08 7.33 -6.98
N TYR A 40 -1.21 7.61 -7.93
CA TYR A 40 -1.53 7.46 -9.35
C TYR A 40 -0.31 7.00 -10.13
N THR A 41 -0.57 6.39 -11.28
CA THR A 41 0.45 6.10 -12.30
C THR A 41 -0.17 6.25 -13.68
N ALA A 42 0.64 6.48 -14.70
CA ALA A 42 0.17 6.73 -16.05
C ALA A 42 1.13 6.15 -17.09
N THR A 43 0.54 5.77 -18.22
CA THR A 43 1.20 5.25 -19.43
C THR A 43 0.78 6.10 -20.61
N THR A 44 1.22 5.74 -21.82
CA THR A 44 0.87 6.45 -23.05
C THR A 44 -0.60 6.29 -23.47
N ASP A 45 -1.33 5.33 -22.90
CA ASP A 45 -2.74 5.07 -23.23
C ASP A 45 -3.68 5.20 -22.02
N ARG A 46 -3.20 4.97 -20.79
CA ARG A 46 -4.06 4.88 -19.60
C ARG A 46 -3.46 5.53 -18.35
N MET A 47 -4.36 5.88 -17.43
CA MET A 47 -4.05 6.34 -16.07
C MET A 47 -4.74 5.45 -15.03
N TRP A 48 -4.09 5.24 -13.90
CA TRP A 48 -4.65 4.56 -12.73
C TRP A 48 -4.59 5.50 -11.53
N VAL A 49 -5.68 5.52 -10.76
CA VAL A 49 -5.80 6.29 -9.53
C VAL A 49 -6.24 5.37 -8.41
N ALA A 50 -5.47 5.31 -7.34
CA ALA A 50 -5.76 4.51 -6.16
C ALA A 50 -6.35 5.36 -5.03
N ASP A 51 -7.46 4.87 -4.52
CA ASP A 51 -8.13 5.29 -3.31
C ASP A 51 -7.58 4.48 -2.11
N PRO A 52 -6.79 5.11 -1.22
CA PRO A 52 -6.13 4.40 -0.12
C PRO A 52 -7.07 3.88 0.96
N TRP A 53 -8.34 4.29 0.97
CA TRP A 53 -9.28 3.92 2.04
C TRP A 53 -10.03 2.64 1.75
N GLU A 54 -10.50 2.47 0.51
CA GLU A 54 -11.28 1.29 0.12
C GLU A 54 -10.48 0.27 -0.68
N TYR A 55 -9.16 0.44 -0.82
CA TYR A 55 -8.34 -0.26 -1.81
C TYR A 55 -9.06 -0.35 -3.15
N ARG A 56 -9.44 0.81 -3.65
CA ARG A 56 -10.06 0.93 -4.95
C ARG A 56 -9.06 1.49 -5.93
N ILE A 57 -8.98 0.88 -7.09
CA ILE A 57 -8.20 1.39 -8.21
C ILE A 57 -9.18 1.68 -9.34
N SER A 58 -9.13 2.91 -9.82
CA SER A 58 -9.90 3.39 -10.97
C SER A 58 -8.98 3.61 -12.15
N THR A 59 -9.37 3.10 -13.31
CA THR A 59 -8.64 3.21 -14.57
C THR A 59 -9.33 4.19 -15.49
N PHE A 60 -8.55 5.04 -16.16
CA PHE A 60 -9.01 6.07 -17.07
C PHE A 60 -8.21 6.01 -18.38
N LYS A 61 -8.80 6.47 -19.47
CA LYS A 61 -8.06 6.85 -20.67
C LYS A 61 -7.24 8.10 -20.40
N ASN A 62 -6.24 8.36 -21.23
CA ASN A 62 -5.42 9.57 -21.14
C ASN A 62 -6.18 10.90 -21.37
N ASP A 63 -7.38 10.85 -21.93
CA ASP A 63 -8.28 12.01 -22.01
C ASP A 63 -9.14 12.23 -20.74
N GLY A 64 -8.97 11.38 -19.71
CA GLY A 64 -9.73 11.42 -18.47
C GLY A 64 -11.03 10.61 -18.49
N THR A 65 -11.39 9.99 -19.61
CA THR A 65 -12.59 9.15 -19.70
C THR A 65 -12.46 7.93 -18.78
N PRO A 66 -13.42 7.67 -17.88
CA PRO A 66 -13.38 6.47 -17.05
C PRO A 66 -13.48 5.19 -17.88
N ILE A 67 -12.65 4.19 -17.56
CA ILE A 67 -12.68 2.85 -18.18
C ILE A 67 -13.33 1.86 -17.22
N SER A 68 -12.77 1.72 -16.03
CA SER A 68 -13.21 0.73 -15.04
C SER A 68 -12.78 1.13 -13.64
N SER A 69 -13.37 0.51 -12.62
CA SER A 69 -12.82 0.52 -11.27
C SER A 69 -13.03 -0.83 -10.62
N PHE A 70 -12.14 -1.19 -9.71
CA PHE A 70 -12.29 -2.38 -8.89
C PHE A 70 -11.90 -2.07 -7.45
N VAL A 71 -12.56 -2.78 -6.53
CA VAL A 71 -12.24 -2.82 -5.10
C VAL A 71 -11.59 -4.16 -4.84
N HIS A 72 -10.38 -4.15 -4.30
CA HIS A 72 -9.74 -5.38 -3.86
C HIS A 72 -9.95 -5.54 -2.36
N ALA A 73 -10.80 -6.51 -1.98
CA ALA A 73 -11.01 -6.86 -0.59
C ALA A 73 -9.75 -7.51 -0.04
N ILE A 74 -8.95 -6.73 0.67
CA ILE A 74 -7.77 -7.27 1.35
C ILE A 74 -8.20 -7.81 2.69
N ALA A 75 -7.93 -9.09 2.90
CA ALA A 75 -8.02 -9.67 4.23
C ALA A 75 -7.18 -8.81 5.20
N ARG A 76 -7.75 -8.45 6.36
CA ARG A 76 -7.03 -7.71 7.41
C ARG A 76 -5.68 -8.40 7.63
N ASN A 77 -4.60 -7.63 7.43
CA ASN A 77 -3.30 -8.20 7.06
C ASN A 77 -2.66 -9.06 8.14
N ARG A 78 -1.72 -9.90 7.70
CA ARG A 78 -0.74 -10.57 8.55
C ARG A 78 0.49 -9.69 8.67
N PHE A 79 1.01 -9.48 9.88
CA PHE A 79 2.38 -8.98 10.03
C PHE A 79 3.33 -9.87 9.25
N GLY A 80 4.38 -9.27 8.67
CA GLY A 80 5.51 -10.04 8.21
C GLY A 80 6.13 -10.84 9.37
N PRO A 81 6.87 -11.93 9.07
CA PRO A 81 7.42 -12.80 10.11
C PRO A 81 8.24 -12.05 11.17
N ARG A 82 8.92 -10.97 10.75
CA ARG A 82 9.79 -10.17 11.61
C ARG A 82 9.01 -9.22 12.52
N ALA A 83 8.10 -8.40 11.99
CA ALA A 83 7.26 -7.51 12.79
C ALA A 83 6.40 -8.31 13.77
N LEU A 84 5.99 -9.52 13.40
CA LEU A 84 5.32 -10.46 14.29
C LEU A 84 6.23 -10.86 15.46
N ALA A 85 7.48 -11.25 15.16
CA ALA A 85 8.48 -11.62 16.17
C ALA A 85 8.83 -10.46 17.11
N GLU A 86 9.10 -9.27 16.57
CA GLU A 86 9.41 -8.06 17.34
C GLU A 86 8.24 -7.62 18.22
N THR A 87 7.03 -7.62 17.67
CA THR A 87 5.82 -7.23 18.43
C THR A 87 5.53 -8.23 19.54
N ARG A 88 5.72 -9.53 19.26
CA ARG A 88 5.64 -10.58 20.28
C ARG A 88 6.68 -10.38 21.37
N ALA A 89 7.93 -10.11 21.02
CA ALA A 89 9.00 -9.83 21.98
C ALA A 89 8.69 -8.60 22.84
N ARG A 90 8.18 -7.51 22.22
CA ARG A 90 7.78 -6.29 22.93
C ARG A 90 6.65 -6.56 23.93
N ILE A 91 5.57 -7.21 23.50
CA ILE A 91 4.43 -7.57 24.37
C ILE A 91 4.90 -8.44 25.54
N MET A 92 5.81 -9.38 25.29
CA MET A 92 6.35 -10.24 26.35
C MET A 92 7.23 -9.48 27.36
N LYS A 93 7.94 -8.43 26.91
CA LYS A 93 8.74 -7.53 27.76
C LYS A 93 7.91 -6.50 28.53
N THR A 94 6.66 -6.24 28.13
CA THR A 94 5.80 -5.28 28.84
C THR A 94 5.57 -5.73 30.29
N PRO A 95 5.90 -4.87 31.28
CA PRO A 95 5.68 -5.20 32.68
C PRO A 95 4.19 -5.34 32.96
N ARG A 96 3.81 -6.34 33.78
CA ARG A 96 2.42 -6.58 34.17
C ARG A 96 1.92 -5.59 35.23
N PHE A 97 2.84 -4.88 35.88
CA PHE A 97 2.55 -3.99 36.98
C PHE A 97 3.50 -2.81 36.94
N MET A 98 3.01 -1.64 37.33
CA MET A 98 3.86 -0.50 37.69
C MET A 98 3.87 -0.32 39.22
N ARG A 99 4.93 0.28 39.75
CA ARG A 99 4.97 0.68 41.16
C ARG A 99 4.27 2.03 41.31
N GLY A 100 3.26 2.08 42.17
CA GLY A 100 2.59 3.31 42.58
C GLY A 100 3.48 4.15 43.52
N PRO A 101 3.07 5.41 43.80
CA PRO A 101 3.82 6.34 44.66
C PRO A 101 4.11 5.77 46.06
N ASN A 102 3.24 4.89 46.56
CA ASN A 102 3.35 4.26 47.88
C ASN A 102 4.00 2.86 47.83
N GLY A 103 4.61 2.48 46.70
CA GLY A 103 5.22 1.16 46.50
C GLY A 103 4.24 0.03 46.17
N GLU A 104 2.94 0.32 46.11
CA GLU A 104 1.90 -0.63 45.68
C GLU A 104 2.09 -1.08 44.22
N ARG A 105 1.62 -2.29 43.89
CA ARG A 105 1.67 -2.83 42.52
C ARG A 105 0.36 -2.52 41.81
N ILE A 106 0.38 -1.60 40.88
CA ILE A 106 -0.77 -1.24 40.05
C ILE A 106 -0.74 -2.12 38.80
N PRO A 107 -1.76 -2.95 38.54
CA PRO A 107 -1.80 -3.79 37.34
C PRO A 107 -1.88 -2.91 36.08
N LEU A 108 -1.06 -3.25 35.10
CA LEU A 108 -1.13 -2.69 33.75
C LEU A 108 -2.00 -3.61 32.88
N ALA A 109 -2.59 -3.06 31.82
CA ALA A 109 -3.33 -3.86 30.85
C ALA A 109 -2.41 -4.94 30.26
N ASP A 110 -2.84 -6.22 30.32
CA ASP A 110 -2.06 -7.32 29.76
C ASP A 110 -2.29 -7.39 28.25
N ASP A 111 -1.39 -6.77 27.49
CA ASP A 111 -1.41 -6.79 26.03
C ASP A 111 -1.14 -8.18 25.43
N ARG A 112 -0.86 -9.21 26.23
CA ARG A 112 -0.65 -10.58 25.72
C ARG A 112 -1.86 -11.16 24.99
N GLY A 113 -3.07 -10.74 25.35
CA GLY A 113 -4.28 -11.09 24.58
C GLY A 113 -4.26 -10.59 23.13
N ARG A 114 -3.39 -9.62 22.81
CA ARG A 114 -3.19 -9.15 21.42
C ARG A 114 -2.37 -10.13 20.59
N LEU A 115 -1.59 -11.03 21.19
CA LEU A 115 -0.73 -11.97 20.45
C LEU A 115 -1.52 -12.79 19.42
N ASP A 116 -2.73 -13.23 19.78
CA ASP A 116 -3.61 -14.04 18.91
C ASP A 116 -4.23 -13.24 17.75
N THR A 117 -4.11 -11.91 17.79
CA THR A 117 -4.65 -11.00 16.78
C THR A 117 -3.58 -10.20 16.05
N LEU A 118 -2.30 -10.40 16.37
CA LEU A 118 -1.20 -9.70 15.72
C LEU A 118 -1.19 -9.99 14.22
N GLU A 119 -1.40 -11.23 13.82
CA GLU A 119 -1.51 -11.61 12.40
C GLU A 119 -2.74 -11.01 11.66
N ARG A 120 -3.45 -10.05 12.25
CA ARG A 120 -4.67 -9.45 11.69
C ARG A 120 -4.63 -7.92 11.63
N GLU A 121 -3.48 -7.28 11.90
CA GLU A 121 -3.37 -5.81 11.91
C GLU A 121 -3.33 -5.22 10.48
N SER A 122 -3.89 -4.02 10.27
CA SER A 122 -4.03 -3.43 8.93
C SER A 122 -2.73 -2.78 8.43
N ILE A 123 -2.10 -3.34 7.39
CA ILE A 123 -1.17 -2.63 6.50
C ILE A 123 -1.88 -1.40 5.92
N ARG A 124 -1.14 -0.30 5.83
CA ARG A 124 -1.56 0.86 5.05
C ARG A 124 -1.32 0.55 3.59
N HIS A 125 -2.40 0.48 2.83
CA HIS A 125 -2.31 0.32 1.39
C HIS A 125 -2.02 1.67 0.75
N PHE A 126 -1.28 1.64 -0.36
CA PHE A 126 -0.89 2.83 -1.13
C PHE A 126 -0.12 3.88 -0.31
N THR A 127 1.13 3.54 0.03
CA THR A 127 2.10 4.49 0.58
C THR A 127 2.65 5.40 -0.52
N ARG A 128 3.73 6.16 -0.29
CA ARG A 128 4.31 7.04 -1.33
C ARG A 128 4.66 6.24 -2.60
N ASN A 129 4.08 6.63 -3.73
CA ASN A 129 4.28 6.06 -5.07
C ASN A 129 4.19 4.52 -5.13
N PRO A 130 3.00 3.94 -4.88
CA PRO A 130 2.81 2.50 -4.77
C PRO A 130 2.38 1.86 -6.10
N LEU A 131 1.98 2.65 -7.10
CA LEU A 131 1.42 2.14 -8.36
C LEU A 131 2.46 2.15 -9.45
N HIS A 132 2.65 1.00 -10.10
CA HIS A 132 3.55 0.86 -11.23
C HIS A 132 2.94 0.00 -12.31
N VAL A 133 3.36 0.22 -13.55
CA VAL A 133 2.90 -0.57 -14.69
C VAL A 133 4.13 -1.13 -15.38
N ASP A 134 4.13 -2.43 -15.65
CA ASP A 134 5.21 -3.06 -16.40
C ASP A 134 5.00 -2.97 -17.91
N GLU A 135 5.94 -3.49 -18.69
CA GLU A 135 5.87 -3.47 -20.15
C GLU A 135 4.70 -4.28 -20.74
N PHE A 136 4.07 -5.16 -19.94
CA PHE A 136 2.92 -5.96 -20.35
C PHE A 136 1.59 -5.27 -19.99
N GLY A 137 1.64 -4.07 -19.42
CA GLY A 137 0.45 -3.34 -18.98
C GLY A 137 -0.14 -3.88 -17.67
N ARG A 138 0.58 -4.74 -16.94
CA ARG A 138 0.11 -5.24 -15.65
C ARG A 138 0.35 -4.19 -14.58
N LEU A 139 -0.62 -4.03 -13.69
CA LEU A 139 -0.56 -3.07 -12.60
C LEU A 139 0.04 -3.73 -11.36
N TRP A 140 1.05 -3.08 -10.82
CA TRP A 140 1.76 -3.44 -9.60
C TRP A 140 1.36 -2.47 -8.49
N VAL A 141 0.95 -3.01 -7.36
CA VAL A 141 0.76 -2.23 -6.13
C VAL A 141 1.81 -2.66 -5.13
N VAL A 142 2.77 -1.78 -4.90
CA VAL A 142 3.86 -1.98 -3.96
C VAL A 142 3.53 -1.23 -2.67
N GLY A 143 3.23 -1.99 -1.64
CA GLY A 143 2.90 -1.51 -0.31
C GLY A 143 4.05 -1.70 0.66
N VAL A 144 4.23 -0.73 1.54
CA VAL A 144 5.21 -0.78 2.62
C VAL A 144 4.56 -1.31 3.91
N SER A 145 5.14 -2.37 4.45
CA SER A 145 5.02 -2.72 5.87
C SER A 145 6.32 -2.34 6.59
N ARG A 146 6.25 -2.22 7.91
CA ARG A 146 7.40 -1.91 8.77
C ARG A 146 8.57 -2.88 8.64
N ASP A 147 8.38 -4.05 8.05
CA ASP A 147 9.37 -5.13 8.05
C ASP A 147 9.42 -5.89 6.72
N SER A 148 8.59 -5.49 5.77
CA SER A 148 8.36 -6.23 4.54
C SER A 148 7.71 -5.34 3.50
N THR A 149 7.85 -5.75 2.25
CA THR A 149 7.21 -5.10 1.11
C THR A 149 6.14 -6.04 0.57
N SER A 150 4.89 -5.61 0.57
CA SER A 150 3.81 -6.34 -0.10
C SER A 150 3.77 -5.94 -1.56
N VAL A 151 3.70 -6.90 -2.46
CA VAL A 151 3.54 -6.65 -3.89
C VAL A 151 2.31 -7.38 -4.38
N ASP A 152 1.31 -6.60 -4.81
CA ASP A 152 0.11 -7.10 -5.47
C ASP A 152 0.24 -6.92 -6.97
N LEU A 153 -0.07 -7.98 -7.71
CA LEU A 153 -0.10 -7.97 -9.15
C LEU A 153 -1.53 -8.05 -9.66
N PHE A 154 -1.88 -7.15 -10.56
CA PHE A 154 -3.14 -7.13 -11.28
C PHE A 154 -2.89 -7.20 -12.79
N SER A 155 -3.66 -8.05 -13.47
CA SER A 155 -3.81 -8.02 -14.92
C SER A 155 -5.13 -7.34 -15.21
N ASP A 156 -5.09 -6.13 -15.77
CA ASP A 156 -6.22 -5.21 -15.87
C ASP A 156 -6.90 -4.93 -14.51
N THR A 157 -8.02 -5.60 -14.24
CA THR A 157 -8.79 -5.51 -12.99
C THR A 157 -8.77 -6.81 -12.17
N THR A 158 -8.11 -7.84 -12.68
CA THR A 158 -8.06 -9.16 -12.06
C THR A 158 -6.81 -9.28 -11.21
N PHE A 159 -7.01 -9.58 -9.92
CA PHE A 159 -5.91 -9.87 -9.01
C PHE A 159 -5.26 -11.21 -9.38
N VAL A 160 -3.96 -11.15 -9.70
CA VAL A 160 -3.15 -12.32 -10.07
C VAL A 160 -2.57 -12.96 -8.81
N GLY A 161 -2.06 -12.15 -7.89
CA GLY A 161 -1.47 -12.65 -6.66
C GLY A 161 -0.78 -11.59 -5.82
N ARG A 162 -0.48 -11.96 -4.57
CA ARG A 162 0.30 -11.17 -3.62
C ARG A 162 1.55 -11.93 -3.24
N VAL A 163 2.67 -11.23 -3.16
CA VAL A 163 3.88 -11.73 -2.52
C VAL A 163 4.34 -10.77 -1.43
N MET A 164 4.87 -11.32 -0.35
CA MET A 164 5.54 -10.55 0.70
C MET A 164 7.04 -10.73 0.50
N LEU A 165 7.76 -9.63 0.31
CA LEU A 165 9.20 -9.61 0.09
C LEU A 165 9.92 -9.16 1.36
N PRO A 166 11.07 -9.77 1.70
CA PRO A 166 11.89 -9.39 2.84
C PRO A 166 12.71 -8.12 2.53
N CYS A 167 12.02 -7.08 2.07
CA CYS A 167 12.59 -5.78 1.72
C CYS A 167 12.02 -4.73 2.68
N TYR A 168 12.88 -4.14 3.48
CA TYR A 168 12.52 -3.05 4.39
C TYR A 168 12.49 -1.74 3.61
N ALA A 169 11.34 -1.09 3.57
CA ALA A 169 11.22 0.21 2.95
C ALA A 169 11.67 1.31 3.90
N SER A 170 12.42 2.28 3.37
CA SER A 170 12.72 3.50 4.12
C SER A 170 11.44 4.19 4.59
N GLY A 171 11.55 4.91 5.72
CA GLY A 171 10.50 5.83 6.16
C GLY A 171 10.17 6.92 5.13
N VAL A 172 11.03 7.09 4.11
CA VAL A 172 10.87 8.05 3.00
C VAL A 172 10.05 7.47 1.84
N GLY A 173 9.84 6.15 1.82
CA GLY A 173 9.10 5.40 0.80
C GLY A 173 9.91 4.23 0.22
N ILE A 174 9.27 3.45 -0.65
CA ILE A 174 9.97 2.47 -1.50
C ILE A 174 10.46 3.17 -2.75
N ARG A 175 11.68 2.82 -3.17
CA ARG A 175 12.09 3.03 -4.56
C ARG A 175 12.00 1.70 -5.26
N VAL A 176 11.15 1.66 -6.27
CA VAL A 176 10.97 0.50 -7.12
C VAL A 176 11.09 0.90 -8.57
N ALA A 177 11.77 0.07 -9.34
CA ALA A 177 11.85 0.18 -10.79
C ALA A 177 11.43 -1.14 -11.41
N PHE A 178 10.75 -1.06 -12.54
CA PHE A 178 10.36 -2.23 -13.33
C PHE A 178 11.16 -2.24 -14.62
N GLY A 179 11.82 -3.37 -14.88
CA GLY A 179 12.61 -3.62 -16.08
C GLY A 179 11.89 -4.56 -17.04
N ARG A 180 12.41 -4.61 -18.28
CA ARG A 180 11.96 -5.60 -19.29
C ARG A 180 12.12 -7.02 -18.77
N GLY A 181 11.29 -7.95 -19.21
CA GLY A 181 11.30 -9.36 -18.85
C GLY A 181 10.62 -9.66 -17.51
N GLY A 182 9.81 -8.74 -16.98
CA GLY A 182 9.16 -8.89 -15.67
C GLY A 182 10.15 -8.81 -14.51
N TRP A 183 11.18 -7.98 -14.64
CA TRP A 183 12.10 -7.69 -13.56
C TRP A 183 11.59 -6.53 -12.72
N MET A 184 11.77 -6.64 -11.42
CA MET A 184 11.52 -5.58 -10.45
C MET A 184 12.78 -5.40 -9.62
N VAL A 185 13.22 -4.16 -9.46
CA VAL A 185 14.32 -3.78 -8.58
C VAL A 185 13.74 -3.00 -7.42
N LEU A 186 14.06 -3.43 -6.19
CA LEU A 186 13.67 -2.77 -4.96
C LEU A 186 14.90 -2.26 -4.23
N GLU A 187 14.85 -1.00 -3.81
CA GLU A 187 15.79 -0.46 -2.84
C GLU A 187 15.28 -0.74 -1.43
N CYS A 188 16.04 -1.54 -0.69
CA CYS A 188 15.72 -2.00 0.66
C CYS A 188 16.73 -1.41 1.64
N GLU A 189 16.29 -0.96 2.81
CA GLU A 189 17.25 -0.58 3.87
C GLU A 189 17.79 -1.84 4.55
N VAL A 190 19.10 -1.84 4.79
CA VAL A 190 19.75 -2.86 5.60
C VAL A 190 19.72 -2.41 7.06
N GLU A 191 19.48 -3.36 7.96
CA GLU A 191 19.45 -3.10 9.40
C GLU A 191 20.82 -2.60 9.91
N ASP A 192 20.80 -1.75 10.94
CA ASP A 192 21.97 -1.27 11.70
C ASP A 192 23.00 -0.40 10.96
N GLY A 193 22.70 0.09 9.77
CA GLY A 193 23.61 0.99 9.05
C GLY A 193 23.17 2.44 9.02
N ASP A 194 24.14 3.36 8.98
CA ASP A 194 23.96 4.78 8.64
C ASP A 194 23.55 4.94 7.15
N TRP A 195 22.46 4.32 6.71
CA TRP A 195 21.91 4.36 5.33
C TRP A 195 22.50 3.43 4.24
N PRO A 196 23.04 2.23 4.50
CA PRO A 196 23.29 1.28 3.41
C PRO A 196 21.96 0.76 2.87
N THR A 197 21.72 1.01 1.58
CA THR A 197 20.61 0.41 0.85
C THR A 197 21.10 -0.81 0.07
N GLU A 198 20.35 -1.90 0.18
CA GLU A 198 20.52 -3.10 -0.64
C GLU A 198 19.57 -3.01 -1.84
N LEU A 199 20.08 -3.25 -3.04
CA LEU A 199 19.24 -3.42 -4.22
C LEU A 199 18.89 -4.90 -4.38
N GLN A 200 17.62 -5.22 -4.19
CA GLN A 200 17.10 -6.58 -4.37
C GLN A 200 16.39 -6.69 -5.73
N LEU A 201 16.74 -7.73 -6.49
CA LEU A 201 16.18 -7.98 -7.81
C LEU A 201 15.23 -9.17 -7.76
N TYR A 202 14.03 -8.98 -8.28
CA TYR A 202 12.97 -9.97 -8.33
C TYR A 202 12.53 -10.18 -9.78
N ARG A 203 12.37 -11.43 -10.19
CA ARG A 203 11.77 -11.78 -11.47
C ARG A 203 10.50 -12.57 -11.23
N ILE A 204 9.46 -12.22 -11.98
CA ILE A 204 8.21 -12.95 -11.94
C ILE A 204 8.33 -14.14 -12.88
N VAL A 205 8.06 -15.31 -12.33
CA VAL A 205 7.99 -16.55 -13.10
C VAL A 205 6.54 -16.98 -13.08
N GLU A 206 5.85 -16.76 -14.20
CA GLU A 206 4.52 -17.30 -14.41
C GLU A 206 4.66 -18.82 -14.54
N LYS A 207 4.01 -19.56 -13.64
CA LYS A 207 3.91 -21.00 -13.81
C LYS A 207 2.82 -21.27 -14.85
N PRO A 208 3.09 -22.05 -15.90
CA PRO A 208 2.03 -22.47 -16.80
C PRO A 208 0.97 -23.20 -15.98
N THR A 209 -0.28 -22.79 -16.15
CA THR A 209 -1.42 -23.49 -15.55
C THR A 209 -1.46 -24.91 -16.15
N PRO A 210 -1.48 -25.97 -15.33
CA PRO A 210 -1.58 -27.33 -15.83
C PRO A 210 -2.90 -27.60 -16.57
#